data_AF-A0A833UH35-F1
#
_entry.id   AF-A0A833UH35-F1
#
_cell.length_a   1.000
_cell.length_b   1.000
_cell.length_c   1.000
_cell.angle_alpha   90.00
_cell.angle_beta   90.00
_cell.angle_gamma   90.00
#
_symmetry.space_group_name_H-M   'P 1'
#
loop_
_entity.id
_entity.type
_entity.pdbx_description
1 polymer ?
#
loop_
_entity_poly.entity_id
_entity_poly.type
_entity_poly.pdbx_seq_one_letter_code
_entity_poly.pdbx_strand_id
1 'polypeptide(L)'
;MALLIHSTEISTLPRFICNPNPIHKYPKGFIRLRNNGKAWSGATVRVSGLAEGVCLYGQFSAPAKRGSKPSKEEEEKQNYYVNMGYAIRTLREEFPVLFHRELSFDIYRDDLIFKDPLNTFSGIENYKSIFWALRFHGRIFFRALWVDVISVWQPTENVIMVRWTVHGIPRVPWESRGRFDATSVYKFDKKGKIFEHRVDNIAFNSPSKFRVLAVEELIQTLGCPSTPRPTYFEILSPPLLKRSYHY
;
A
#
# COMPACT_ATOMS: atom_id res chain seq x y z
N MET A 1 51.35 -22.67 4.85
CA MET A 1 50.67 -23.65 3.99
C MET A 1 49.20 -23.28 3.95
N ALA A 2 48.61 -23.11 2.76
CA ALA A 2 47.19 -22.84 2.63
C ALA A 2 46.42 -24.17 2.58
N LEU A 3 45.31 -24.26 3.32
CA LEU A 3 44.33 -25.34 3.16
C LEU A 3 42.99 -24.71 2.78
N LEU A 4 42.63 -24.91 1.51
CA LEU A 4 41.31 -24.60 0.98
C LEU A 4 40.31 -25.58 1.59
N ILE A 5 39.28 -25.07 2.26
CA ILE A 5 38.07 -25.85 2.55
C ILE A 5 36.96 -25.31 1.65
N HIS A 6 36.50 -26.17 0.76
CA HIS A 6 35.44 -25.88 -0.20
C HIS A 6 34.13 -25.54 0.54
N SER A 7 33.57 -24.36 0.30
CA SER A 7 32.19 -24.08 0.73
C SER A 7 31.24 -24.72 -0.27
N THR A 8 30.33 -25.57 0.21
CA THR A 8 29.24 -26.14 -0.60
C THR A 8 27.95 -25.43 -0.25
N GLU A 9 27.52 -24.50 -1.10
CA GLU A 9 26.17 -23.95 -1.01
C GLU A 9 25.13 -25.03 -1.30
N ILE A 10 24.19 -25.23 -0.38
CA ILE A 10 22.97 -26.00 -0.64
C ILE A 10 21.79 -25.02 -0.59
N SER A 11 21.63 -24.28 -1.67
CA SER A 11 20.47 -23.43 -1.94
C SER A 11 19.31 -24.28 -2.48
N THR A 12 18.62 -25.00 -1.59
CA THR A 12 17.38 -25.73 -1.93
C THR A 12 16.14 -24.89 -1.63
N LEU A 13 15.88 -23.91 -2.48
CA LEU A 13 14.58 -23.23 -2.53
C LEU A 13 13.49 -24.20 -3.03
N PRO A 14 12.36 -24.36 -2.33
CA PRO A 14 11.24 -25.16 -2.82
C PRO A 14 10.58 -24.45 -4.01
N ARG A 15 10.56 -25.11 -5.18
CA ARG A 15 9.78 -24.66 -6.34
C ARG A 15 8.28 -24.84 -6.04
N PHE A 16 7.61 -23.77 -5.64
CA PHE A 16 6.14 -23.73 -5.59
C PHE A 16 5.56 -23.70 -7.00
N ILE A 17 5.40 -24.88 -7.61
CA ILE A 17 4.66 -25.07 -8.86
C ILE A 17 3.17 -24.99 -8.53
N CYS A 18 2.61 -23.79 -8.53
CA CYS A 18 1.17 -23.60 -8.55
C CYS A 18 0.67 -23.76 -9.98
N ASN A 19 0.08 -24.92 -10.29
CA ASN A 19 -0.69 -25.13 -11.52
C ASN A 19 -2.20 -25.17 -11.19
N PRO A 20 -2.92 -24.04 -11.29
CA PRO A 20 -4.34 -23.98 -10.97
C PRO A 20 -5.18 -24.28 -12.21
N ASN A 21 -5.56 -25.53 -12.41
CA ASN A 21 -6.72 -25.83 -13.25
C ASN A 21 -7.61 -26.95 -12.69
N PRO A 22 -8.48 -26.63 -11.72
CA PRO A 22 -9.71 -27.38 -11.46
C PRO A 22 -10.93 -26.57 -11.93
N ILE A 23 -11.54 -27.01 -13.03
CA ILE A 23 -12.82 -26.46 -13.52
C ILE A 23 -13.89 -26.70 -12.46
N HIS A 24 -14.41 -25.64 -11.83
CA HIS A 24 -15.53 -25.73 -10.90
C HIS A 24 -16.71 -24.84 -11.36
N LYS A 25 -17.87 -25.47 -11.56
CA LYS A 25 -19.08 -24.82 -12.07
C LYS A 25 -19.80 -24.06 -10.96
N TYR A 26 -20.14 -22.79 -11.18
CA TYR A 26 -21.00 -22.01 -10.29
C TYR A 26 -22.49 -22.27 -10.59
N PRO A 27 -23.37 -22.41 -9.56
CA PRO A 27 -24.82 -22.44 -9.76
C PRO A 27 -25.37 -21.03 -9.96
N LYS A 28 -26.28 -20.86 -10.94
CA LYS A 28 -26.98 -19.58 -11.20
C LYS A 28 -28.15 -19.40 -10.22
N GLY A 29 -28.03 -18.43 -9.31
CA GLY A 29 -29.15 -17.93 -8.51
C GLY A 29 -29.81 -16.71 -9.16
N PHE A 30 -31.06 -16.83 -9.62
CA PHE A 30 -31.86 -15.70 -10.11
C PHE A 30 -32.45 -14.92 -8.93
N ILE A 31 -32.19 -13.60 -8.85
CA ILE A 31 -33.01 -12.68 -8.05
C ILE A 31 -33.77 -11.76 -9.00
N ARG A 32 -35.10 -11.90 -8.99
CA ARG A 32 -36.05 -11.17 -9.84
C ARG A 32 -36.62 -10.00 -9.04
N LEU A 33 -36.07 -8.78 -9.19
CA LEU A 33 -36.73 -7.59 -8.64
C LEU A 33 -37.85 -7.10 -9.59
N ARG A 34 -38.98 -6.74 -8.98
CA ARG A 34 -40.26 -6.47 -9.62
C ARG A 34 -40.51 -4.96 -9.68
N ASN A 35 -40.42 -4.37 -10.86
CA ASN A 35 -40.87 -2.99 -11.07
C ASN A 35 -42.41 -2.93 -11.00
N ASN A 36 -42.94 -2.23 -10.01
CA ASN A 36 -44.31 -1.73 -10.00
C ASN A 36 -44.23 -0.20 -10.01
N GLY A 37 -44.52 0.42 -11.15
CA GLY A 37 -44.75 1.87 -11.20
C GLY A 37 -46.13 2.21 -10.63
N LYS A 38 -46.25 3.40 -10.03
CA LYS A 38 -47.51 4.14 -9.90
C LYS A 38 -47.19 5.63 -9.83
N ALA A 39 -47.87 6.41 -10.68
CA ALA A 39 -47.74 7.86 -10.71
C ALA A 39 -48.41 8.50 -9.48
N TRP A 40 -47.95 9.68 -9.08
CA TRP A 40 -48.68 10.53 -8.16
C TRP A 40 -48.98 11.89 -8.78
N SER A 41 -50.26 12.24 -8.68
CA SER A 41 -50.85 13.49 -9.16
C SER A 41 -50.49 14.65 -8.23
N GLY A 42 -50.37 15.85 -8.77
CA GLY A 42 -50.07 17.04 -7.98
C GLY A 42 -51.24 17.45 -7.08
N ALA A 43 -51.00 17.52 -5.77
CA ALA A 43 -51.90 18.15 -4.82
C ALA A 43 -51.36 19.55 -4.44
N THR A 44 -52.02 20.61 -4.90
CA THR A 44 -51.63 21.99 -4.60
C THR A 44 -52.18 22.41 -3.24
N VAL A 45 -51.34 22.42 -2.20
CA VAL A 45 -51.72 22.97 -0.89
C VAL A 45 -51.15 24.38 -0.75
N ARG A 46 -52.02 25.40 -0.77
CA ARG A 46 -51.67 26.76 -0.37
C ARG A 46 -51.60 26.83 1.16
N VAL A 47 -50.47 27.31 1.68
CA VAL A 47 -50.35 27.85 3.04
C VAL A 47 -49.95 29.32 2.92
N SER A 48 -50.54 30.19 3.73
CA SER A 48 -50.41 31.65 3.63
C SER A 48 -49.95 32.27 4.96
N GLY A 49 -48.91 33.12 4.91
CA GLY A 49 -48.27 33.77 6.07
C GLY A 49 -47.47 32.80 6.95
N LEU A 50 -46.52 33.20 7.81
CA LEU A 50 -45.79 34.45 8.06
C LEU A 50 -44.48 34.03 8.81
N ALA A 51 -43.34 34.74 8.86
CA ALA A 51 -42.97 36.08 8.41
C ALA A 51 -41.51 36.10 7.85
N GLU A 52 -40.76 37.18 8.09
CA GLU A 52 -39.38 37.40 7.67
C GLU A 52 -38.32 36.55 8.39
N GLY A 53 -37.39 36.00 7.61
CA GLY A 53 -36.18 35.32 8.09
C GLY A 53 -35.14 35.28 6.98
N VAL A 54 -34.44 36.41 6.75
CA VAL A 54 -33.51 36.58 5.64
C VAL A 54 -32.29 35.65 5.81
N CYS A 55 -32.34 34.48 5.17
CA CYS A 55 -31.19 33.59 5.07
C CYS A 55 -30.55 33.77 3.69
N LEU A 56 -29.56 34.67 3.62
CA LEU A 56 -28.74 34.94 2.43
C LEU A 56 -27.79 33.77 2.14
N TYR A 57 -28.34 32.63 1.72
CA TYR A 57 -27.55 31.64 0.99
C TYR A 57 -27.25 32.22 -0.39
N GLY A 58 -25.98 32.60 -0.60
CA GLY A 58 -25.50 33.20 -1.84
C GLY A 58 -25.92 32.36 -3.05
N GLN A 59 -26.85 32.91 -3.82
CA GLN A 59 -27.43 32.24 -4.97
C GLN A 59 -26.39 32.26 -6.10
N PHE A 60 -25.49 31.27 -6.09
CA PHE A 60 -24.48 31.03 -7.14
C PHE A 60 -25.16 30.53 -8.42
N SER A 61 -25.94 31.42 -9.03
CA SER A 61 -26.45 31.31 -10.39
C SER A 61 -25.30 31.57 -11.37
N ALA A 62 -24.35 30.63 -11.42
CA ALA A 62 -23.39 30.59 -12.51
C ALA A 62 -24.17 30.59 -13.83
N PRO A 63 -23.86 31.48 -14.79
CA PRO A 63 -24.55 31.49 -16.07
C PRO A 63 -24.20 30.20 -16.80
N ALA A 64 -25.10 29.23 -16.73
CA ALA A 64 -25.06 28.03 -17.54
C ALA A 64 -25.21 28.48 -18.99
N LYS A 65 -24.07 28.73 -19.66
CA LYS A 65 -24.02 28.88 -21.11
C LYS A 65 -24.81 27.69 -21.68
N ARG A 66 -25.89 27.97 -22.42
CA ARG A 66 -26.50 26.98 -23.31
C ARG A 66 -25.46 26.64 -24.36
N GLY A 67 -24.59 25.69 -24.02
CA GLY A 67 -23.57 25.21 -24.91
C GLY A 67 -24.23 24.61 -26.15
N SER A 68 -23.66 24.92 -27.31
CA SER A 68 -23.69 23.99 -28.44
C SER A 68 -23.40 22.59 -27.95
N LYS A 69 -24.03 21.56 -28.55
CA LYS A 69 -23.68 20.16 -28.25
C LYS A 69 -22.14 20.02 -28.31
N PRO A 70 -21.51 19.45 -27.28
CA PRO A 70 -20.06 19.26 -27.29
C PRO A 70 -19.65 18.45 -28.52
N SER A 71 -18.44 18.66 -29.00
CA SER A 71 -17.92 17.81 -30.06
C SER A 71 -17.79 16.37 -29.54
N LYS A 72 -17.81 15.36 -30.43
CA LYS A 72 -17.61 13.97 -30.02
C LYS A 72 -16.28 13.77 -29.25
N GLU A 73 -15.25 14.51 -29.64
CA GLU A 73 -13.93 14.49 -29.01
C GLU A 73 -13.96 15.11 -27.59
N GLU A 74 -14.73 16.18 -27.38
CA GLU A 74 -14.94 16.78 -26.06
C GLU A 74 -15.73 15.83 -25.14
N GLU A 75 -16.75 15.17 -25.66
CA GLU A 75 -17.54 14.17 -24.92
C GLU A 75 -16.71 12.94 -24.56
N GLU A 76 -15.90 12.41 -25.49
CA GLU A 76 -14.94 11.32 -25.22
C GLU A 76 -13.91 11.73 -24.17
N LYS A 77 -13.35 12.95 -24.25
CA LYS A 77 -12.40 13.49 -23.26
C LYS A 77 -13.03 13.68 -21.88
N GLN A 78 -14.28 14.13 -21.79
CA GLN A 78 -15.00 14.21 -20.51
C GLN A 78 -15.24 12.82 -19.92
N ASN A 79 -15.73 11.87 -20.73
CA ASN A 79 -15.94 10.48 -20.30
C ASN A 79 -14.65 9.80 -19.82
N TYR A 80 -13.51 10.08 -20.46
CA TYR A 80 -12.19 9.63 -20.02
C TYR A 80 -11.90 10.03 -18.57
N TYR A 81 -11.99 11.33 -18.23
CA TYR A 81 -11.67 11.79 -16.87
C TYR A 81 -12.71 11.34 -15.84
N VAL A 82 -13.98 11.17 -16.22
CA VAL A 82 -15.01 10.58 -15.34
C VAL A 82 -14.67 9.13 -15.00
N ASN A 83 -14.34 8.32 -16.00
CA ASN A 83 -13.96 6.91 -15.80
C ASN A 83 -12.64 6.77 -15.01
N MET A 84 -11.65 7.62 -15.29
CA MET A 84 -10.39 7.66 -14.55
C MET A 84 -10.61 8.09 -13.08
N GLY A 85 -11.44 9.11 -12.83
CA GLY A 85 -11.80 9.56 -11.48
C GLY A 85 -12.52 8.48 -10.67
N TYR A 86 -13.45 7.77 -11.31
CA TYR A 86 -14.12 6.60 -10.73
C TYR A 86 -13.11 5.47 -10.43
N ALA A 87 -12.20 5.15 -11.35
CA ALA A 87 -11.17 4.14 -11.12
C ALA A 87 -10.20 4.52 -9.96
N ILE A 88 -9.77 5.78 -9.87
CA ILE A 88 -8.96 6.27 -8.73
C ILE A 88 -9.69 6.04 -7.40
N ARG A 89 -10.98 6.36 -7.37
CA ARG A 89 -11.83 6.19 -6.19
C ARG A 89 -11.93 4.72 -5.80
N THR A 90 -12.29 3.85 -6.74
CA THR A 90 -12.38 2.39 -6.53
C THR A 90 -11.07 1.82 -6.02
N LEU A 91 -9.92 2.20 -6.61
CA LEU A 91 -8.61 1.79 -6.12
C LEU A 91 -8.35 2.28 -4.68
N ARG A 92 -8.69 3.52 -4.33
CA ARG A 92 -8.50 4.03 -2.96
C ARG A 92 -9.40 3.35 -1.92
N GLU A 93 -10.63 3.03 -2.28
CA GLU A 93 -11.62 2.44 -1.37
C GLU A 93 -11.45 0.92 -1.21
N GLU A 94 -11.10 0.19 -2.27
CA GLU A 94 -11.07 -1.27 -2.25
C GLU A 94 -9.69 -1.88 -1.95
N PHE A 95 -8.60 -1.20 -2.32
CA PHE A 95 -7.25 -1.74 -2.16
C PHE A 95 -6.86 -1.98 -0.68
N PRO A 96 -7.21 -1.12 0.30
CA PRO A 96 -6.99 -1.41 1.73
C PRO A 96 -7.66 -2.70 2.22
N VAL A 97 -8.78 -3.09 1.60
CA VAL A 97 -9.61 -4.24 1.99
C VAL A 97 -9.47 -5.46 1.08
N LEU A 98 -8.50 -5.47 0.15
CA LEU A 98 -8.36 -6.49 -0.91
C LEU A 98 -8.23 -7.93 -0.42
N PHE A 99 -7.73 -8.14 0.81
CA PHE A 99 -7.61 -9.48 1.42
C PHE A 99 -8.93 -10.00 2.03
N HIS A 100 -9.88 -9.10 2.28
CA HIS A 100 -11.14 -9.38 2.97
C HIS A 100 -12.32 -9.43 2.02
N ARG A 101 -12.42 -8.43 1.12
CA ARG A 101 -13.49 -8.24 0.14
C ARG A 101 -12.98 -8.51 -1.28
N GLU A 102 -13.88 -8.89 -2.18
CA GLU A 102 -13.61 -8.94 -3.62
C GLU A 102 -13.54 -7.53 -4.23
N LEU A 103 -12.61 -7.32 -5.16
CA LEU A 103 -12.46 -6.09 -5.92
C LEU A 103 -13.52 -5.97 -7.02
N SER A 104 -13.85 -4.74 -7.40
CA SER A 104 -14.69 -4.41 -8.54
C SER A 104 -13.85 -4.43 -9.83
N PHE A 105 -14.23 -5.29 -10.78
CA PHE A 105 -13.45 -5.52 -12.01
C PHE A 105 -13.91 -4.69 -13.20
N ASP A 106 -14.96 -3.87 -13.04
CA ASP A 106 -15.55 -3.02 -14.09
C ASP A 106 -14.66 -1.85 -14.53
N ILE A 107 -13.67 -1.45 -13.70
CA ILE A 107 -12.70 -0.39 -14.03
C ILE A 107 -11.58 -0.85 -14.99
N TYR A 108 -11.45 -2.15 -15.23
CA TYR A 108 -10.42 -2.76 -16.07
C TYR A 108 -10.94 -3.10 -17.47
N ARG A 109 -10.02 -3.37 -18.39
CA ARG A 109 -10.31 -3.93 -19.72
C ARG A 109 -10.22 -5.47 -19.68
N ASP A 110 -10.98 -6.16 -20.53
CA ASP A 110 -11.03 -7.63 -20.54
C ASP A 110 -9.68 -8.28 -20.87
N ASP A 111 -8.86 -7.60 -21.67
CA ASP A 111 -7.50 -7.97 -22.07
C ASP A 111 -6.41 -7.28 -21.23
N LEU A 112 -6.72 -6.90 -19.98
CA LEU A 112 -5.77 -6.37 -19.00
C LEU A 112 -4.46 -7.18 -18.96
N ILE A 113 -3.32 -6.49 -19.03
CA ILE A 113 -2.01 -7.08 -18.81
C ILE A 113 -1.55 -6.77 -17.39
N PHE A 114 -1.35 -7.81 -16.58
CA PHE A 114 -0.77 -7.72 -15.25
C PHE A 114 0.72 -8.10 -15.28
N LYS A 115 1.56 -7.25 -14.70
CA LYS A 115 3.03 -7.42 -14.67
C LYS A 115 3.54 -7.32 -13.24
N ASP A 116 4.35 -8.29 -12.86
CA ASP A 116 5.15 -8.33 -11.64
C ASP A 116 6.61 -8.64 -12.05
N PRO A 117 7.64 -8.18 -11.31
CA PRO A 117 9.04 -8.51 -11.57
C PRO A 117 9.35 -9.98 -11.90
N LEU A 118 8.55 -10.94 -11.44
CA LEU A 118 8.76 -12.37 -11.71
C LEU A 118 7.84 -12.95 -12.80
N ASN A 119 6.69 -12.33 -13.09
CA ASN A 119 5.64 -12.93 -13.93
C ASN A 119 4.85 -11.90 -14.74
N THR A 120 4.34 -12.31 -15.90
CA THR A 120 3.37 -11.52 -16.68
C THR A 120 2.14 -12.39 -16.99
N PHE A 121 0.96 -11.85 -16.75
CA PHE A 121 -0.32 -12.50 -17.00
C PHE A 121 -1.21 -11.58 -17.85
N SER A 122 -2.04 -12.17 -18.71
CA SER A 122 -2.95 -11.41 -19.58
C SER A 122 -4.38 -11.91 -19.41
N GLY A 123 -5.35 -11.00 -19.46
CA GLY A 123 -6.78 -11.28 -19.37
C GLY A 123 -7.35 -11.13 -17.96
N ILE A 124 -8.56 -10.56 -17.89
CA ILE A 124 -9.23 -10.21 -16.63
C ILE A 124 -9.56 -11.42 -15.74
N GLU A 125 -9.80 -12.60 -16.31
CA GLU A 125 -10.05 -13.83 -15.53
C GLU A 125 -8.80 -14.36 -14.81
N ASN A 126 -7.62 -14.19 -15.41
CA ASN A 126 -6.35 -14.48 -14.75
C ASN A 126 -6.09 -13.48 -13.61
N TYR A 127 -6.40 -12.20 -13.83
CA TYR A 127 -6.32 -11.15 -12.80
C TYR A 127 -7.24 -11.42 -11.60
N LYS A 128 -8.51 -11.75 -11.85
CA LYS A 128 -9.47 -12.21 -10.83
C LYS A 128 -8.92 -13.40 -10.03
N SER A 129 -8.35 -14.38 -10.74
CA SER A 129 -7.77 -15.59 -10.14
C SER A 129 -6.57 -15.29 -9.24
N ILE A 130 -5.72 -14.33 -9.60
CA ILE A 130 -4.60 -13.86 -8.76
C ILE A 130 -5.13 -13.25 -7.46
N PHE A 131 -6.08 -12.32 -7.52
CA PHE A 131 -6.66 -11.71 -6.31
C PHE A 131 -7.50 -12.69 -5.48
N TRP A 132 -8.13 -13.69 -6.11
CA TRP A 132 -8.78 -14.79 -5.41
C TRP A 132 -7.76 -15.66 -4.67
N ALA A 133 -6.69 -16.08 -5.33
CA ALA A 133 -5.61 -16.85 -4.73
C ALA A 133 -4.95 -16.08 -3.58
N LEU A 134 -4.69 -14.79 -3.75
CA LEU A 134 -4.11 -13.91 -2.74
C LEU A 134 -5.00 -13.83 -1.48
N ARG A 135 -6.32 -13.69 -1.63
CA ARG A 135 -7.31 -13.77 -0.53
C ARG A 135 -7.30 -15.14 0.14
N PHE A 136 -7.29 -16.23 -0.63
CA PHE A 136 -7.29 -17.60 -0.12
C PHE A 136 -6.03 -17.92 0.70
N HIS A 137 -4.84 -17.67 0.14
CA HIS A 137 -3.57 -17.91 0.81
C HIS A 137 -3.39 -16.95 2.00
N GLY A 138 -3.82 -15.70 1.88
CA GLY A 138 -3.84 -14.73 2.98
C GLY A 138 -4.61 -15.23 4.20
N ARG A 139 -5.82 -15.77 3.99
CA ARG A 139 -6.66 -16.36 5.06
C ARG A 139 -6.02 -17.59 5.72
N ILE A 140 -5.24 -18.39 4.97
CA ILE A 140 -4.57 -19.59 5.47
C ILE A 140 -3.33 -19.23 6.29
N PHE A 141 -2.42 -18.43 5.73
CA PHE A 141 -1.11 -18.19 6.34
C PHE A 141 -1.10 -17.09 7.41
N PHE A 142 -2.06 -16.16 7.39
CA PHE A 142 -2.06 -15.00 8.27
C PHE A 142 -3.25 -14.97 9.23
N ARG A 143 -2.99 -14.46 10.44
CA ARG A 143 -3.99 -14.19 11.49
C ARG A 143 -4.63 -12.82 11.29
N ALA A 144 -3.83 -11.86 10.80
CA ALA A 144 -4.26 -10.55 10.32
C ALA A 144 -3.39 -10.16 9.12
N LEU A 145 -3.99 -9.59 8.08
CA LEU A 145 -3.32 -9.20 6.84
C LEU A 145 -4.08 -8.03 6.21
N TRP A 146 -3.44 -6.88 6.06
CA TRP A 146 -4.07 -5.66 5.55
C TRP A 146 -3.11 -4.85 4.67
N VAL A 147 -3.66 -3.88 3.94
CA VAL A 147 -2.90 -2.96 3.08
C VAL A 147 -3.12 -1.53 3.54
N ASP A 148 -2.04 -0.81 3.80
CA ASP A 148 -2.05 0.62 4.07
C ASP A 148 -1.61 1.36 2.80
N VAL A 149 -2.49 2.20 2.25
CA VAL A 149 -2.19 3.04 1.08
C VAL A 149 -1.47 4.30 1.56
N ILE A 150 -0.18 4.41 1.22
CA ILE A 150 0.68 5.53 1.62
C ILE A 150 0.35 6.78 0.78
N SER A 151 0.29 6.63 -0.54
CA SER A 151 0.05 7.74 -1.44
C SER A 151 -0.45 7.29 -2.81
N VAL A 152 -1.18 8.19 -3.47
CA VAL A 152 -1.63 8.05 -4.86
C VAL A 152 -1.24 9.32 -5.60
N TRP A 153 -0.42 9.20 -6.65
CA TRP A 153 0.00 10.33 -7.49
C TRP A 153 -0.11 9.97 -8.97
N GLN A 154 -0.20 11.00 -9.81
CA GLN A 154 -0.42 10.89 -11.24
C GLN A 154 0.79 11.49 -11.98
N PRO A 155 1.80 10.69 -12.37
CA PRO A 155 2.94 11.19 -13.14
C PRO A 155 2.60 11.61 -14.58
N THR A 156 1.47 11.16 -15.13
CA THR A 156 1.07 11.42 -16.52
C THR A 156 -0.45 11.31 -16.64
N GLU A 157 -1.08 11.99 -17.59
CA GLU A 157 -2.55 12.00 -17.74
C GLU A 157 -3.19 10.61 -17.80
N ASN A 158 -2.49 9.60 -18.31
CA ASN A 158 -2.95 8.21 -18.43
C ASN A 158 -2.20 7.20 -17.56
N VAL A 159 -1.43 7.66 -16.56
CA VAL A 159 -0.69 6.79 -15.64
C VAL A 159 -0.92 7.21 -14.21
N ILE A 160 -1.31 6.27 -13.36
CA ILE A 160 -1.53 6.49 -11.93
C ILE A 160 -0.66 5.53 -11.14
N MET A 161 0.00 6.06 -10.12
CA MET A 161 0.87 5.29 -9.23
C MET A 161 0.31 5.30 -7.81
N VAL A 162 0.34 4.14 -7.16
CA VAL A 162 -0.14 3.91 -5.80
C VAL A 162 1.00 3.26 -5.02
N ARG A 163 1.51 3.92 -3.98
CA ARG A 163 2.41 3.31 -3.00
C ARG A 163 1.59 2.77 -1.86
N TRP A 164 1.94 1.55 -1.46
CA TRP A 164 1.24 0.82 -0.43
C TRP A 164 2.19 -0.06 0.36
N THR A 165 1.79 -0.39 1.58
CA THR A 165 2.46 -1.35 2.43
C THR A 165 1.50 -2.46 2.80
N VAL A 166 1.89 -3.72 2.58
CA VAL A 166 1.20 -4.88 3.16
C VAL A 166 1.79 -5.16 4.52
N HIS A 167 0.92 -5.28 5.52
CA HIS A 167 1.24 -5.74 6.87
C HIS A 167 0.59 -7.09 7.13
N GLY A 168 1.39 -8.07 7.59
CA GLY A 168 0.93 -9.43 7.84
C GLY A 168 1.45 -10.01 9.15
N ILE A 169 0.56 -10.58 9.97
CA ILE A 169 0.89 -11.37 11.16
C ILE A 169 0.65 -12.85 10.83
N PRO A 170 1.69 -13.66 10.56
CA PRO A 170 1.53 -15.08 10.21
C PRO A 170 0.97 -15.92 11.36
N ARG A 171 0.37 -17.08 11.03
CA ARG A 171 -0.19 -18.06 11.98
C ARG A 171 0.87 -19.02 12.54
N VAL A 172 1.97 -18.48 13.05
CA VAL A 172 3.08 -19.24 13.64
C VAL A 172 3.16 -18.98 15.16
N PRO A 173 3.72 -19.90 15.96
CA PRO A 173 3.72 -19.77 17.42
C PRO A 173 4.71 -18.72 17.97
N TRP A 174 5.57 -18.13 17.14
CA TRP A 174 6.48 -17.04 17.51
C TRP A 174 5.97 -15.69 16.99
N GLU A 175 6.14 -14.62 17.75
CA GLU A 175 5.74 -13.29 17.27
C GLU A 175 6.65 -12.85 16.12
N SER A 176 6.06 -12.74 14.94
CA SER A 176 6.69 -12.22 13.73
C SER A 176 5.70 -11.30 13.01
N ARG A 177 6.22 -10.26 12.38
CA ARG A 177 5.43 -9.27 11.64
C ARG A 177 6.10 -9.04 10.29
N GLY A 178 5.39 -9.40 9.23
CA GLY A 178 5.80 -9.12 7.85
C GLY A 178 5.40 -7.70 7.46
N ARG A 179 6.30 -7.00 6.78
CA ARG A 179 6.04 -5.71 6.13
C ARG A 179 6.63 -5.75 4.72
N PHE A 180 5.83 -5.36 3.74
CA PHE A 180 6.23 -5.31 2.34
C PHE A 180 5.82 -3.97 1.76
N ASP A 181 6.78 -3.15 1.35
CA ASP A 181 6.51 -1.87 0.70
C ASP A 181 6.62 -2.07 -0.82
N ALA A 182 5.62 -1.61 -1.57
CA ALA A 182 5.57 -1.76 -3.02
C ALA A 182 4.86 -0.59 -3.72
N THR A 183 5.01 -0.51 -5.04
CA THR A 183 4.38 0.50 -5.89
C THR A 183 3.58 -0.16 -7.01
N SER A 184 2.28 0.12 -7.10
CA SER A 184 1.45 -0.26 -8.24
C SER A 184 1.32 0.88 -9.23
N VAL A 185 1.51 0.58 -10.52
CA VAL A 185 1.39 1.49 -11.66
C VAL A 185 0.24 1.00 -12.53
N TYR A 186 -0.72 1.89 -12.79
CA TYR A 186 -1.91 1.62 -13.59
C TYR A 186 -1.90 2.50 -14.83
N LYS A 187 -2.08 1.91 -16.02
CA LYS A 187 -2.19 2.65 -17.29
C LYS A 187 -3.60 2.60 -17.84
N PHE A 188 -4.06 3.75 -18.32
CA PHE A 188 -5.41 3.99 -18.80
C PHE A 188 -5.47 4.06 -20.32
N ASP A 189 -6.51 3.46 -20.89
CA ASP A 189 -6.81 3.55 -22.32
C ASP A 189 -7.59 4.83 -22.64
N LYS A 190 -7.88 5.07 -23.93
CA LYS A 190 -8.63 6.27 -24.38
C LYS A 190 -10.02 6.42 -23.76
N LYS A 191 -10.59 5.37 -23.16
CA LYS A 191 -11.91 5.39 -22.50
C LYS A 191 -11.80 5.58 -20.98
N GLY A 192 -10.60 5.64 -20.42
CA GLY A 192 -10.37 5.71 -18.98
C GLY A 192 -10.55 4.36 -18.28
N LYS A 193 -10.36 3.24 -19.00
CA LYS A 193 -10.27 1.88 -18.41
C LYS A 193 -8.82 1.44 -18.26
N ILE A 194 -8.54 0.67 -17.21
CA ILE A 194 -7.19 0.18 -16.92
C ILE A 194 -6.87 -1.00 -17.85
N PHE A 195 -5.82 -0.87 -18.67
CA PHE A 195 -5.36 -1.93 -19.59
C PHE A 195 -4.02 -2.56 -19.19
N GLU A 196 -3.24 -1.88 -18.33
CA GLU A 196 -2.02 -2.44 -17.74
C GLU A 196 -1.97 -2.13 -16.24
N HIS A 197 -1.73 -3.14 -15.41
CA HIS A 197 -1.38 -2.99 -14.00
C HIS A 197 0.00 -3.63 -13.79
N ARG A 198 0.97 -2.83 -13.36
CA ARG A 198 2.32 -3.28 -13.03
C ARG A 198 2.57 -3.09 -11.55
N VAL A 199 3.15 -4.08 -10.88
CA VAL A 199 3.72 -3.93 -9.53
C VAL A 199 5.24 -3.77 -9.69
N ASP A 200 5.79 -2.76 -9.06
CA ASP A 200 7.20 -2.40 -9.07
C ASP A 200 7.75 -2.27 -7.64
N ASN A 201 9.06 -2.51 -7.54
CA ASN A 201 9.91 -2.21 -6.38
C ASN A 201 9.39 -2.78 -5.05
N ILE A 202 9.44 -4.11 -4.93
CA ILE A 202 9.13 -4.84 -3.70
C ILE A 202 10.32 -4.69 -2.74
N ALA A 203 10.27 -3.67 -1.88
CA ALA A 203 11.23 -3.53 -0.79
C ALA A 203 10.80 -4.42 0.37
N PHE A 204 11.48 -5.56 0.54
CA PHE A 204 11.34 -6.40 1.72
C PHE A 204 12.04 -5.71 2.90
N ASN A 205 11.37 -4.69 3.45
CA ASN A 205 11.80 -4.00 4.65
C ASN A 205 11.64 -4.92 5.85
N SER A 206 12.61 -5.83 6.03
CA SER A 206 12.82 -6.51 7.31
C SER A 206 12.85 -5.43 8.39
N PRO A 207 12.10 -5.58 9.50
CA PRO A 207 12.05 -4.55 10.53
C PRO A 207 13.48 -4.20 10.91
N SER A 208 13.83 -2.91 10.85
CA SER A 208 15.14 -2.47 11.29
C SER A 208 15.29 -2.96 12.73
N LYS A 209 16.21 -3.91 12.93
CA LYS A 209 16.61 -4.34 14.26
C LYS A 209 17.36 -3.15 14.84
N PHE A 210 16.61 -2.20 15.40
CA PHE A 210 17.13 -1.20 16.32
C PHE A 210 17.69 -2.01 17.47
N ARG A 211 18.98 -2.34 17.36
CA ARG A 211 19.72 -3.03 18.39
C ARG A 211 19.85 -2.01 19.51
N VAL A 212 18.92 -2.08 20.46
CA VAL A 212 19.06 -1.40 21.75
C VAL A 212 20.29 -2.02 22.39
N LEU A 213 21.43 -1.37 22.20
CA LEU A 213 22.68 -1.76 22.82
C LEU A 213 22.48 -1.75 24.33
N ALA A 214 22.98 -2.77 25.02
CA ALA A 214 23.05 -2.71 26.46
C ALA A 214 23.88 -1.50 26.88
N VAL A 215 23.59 -0.91 28.04
CA VAL A 215 24.35 0.26 28.55
C VAL A 215 25.85 -0.04 28.60
N GLU A 216 26.23 -1.29 28.88
CA GLU A 216 27.60 -1.80 28.85
C GLU A 216 28.25 -1.72 27.46
N GLU A 217 27.54 -2.13 26.39
CA GLU A 217 28.05 -2.01 25.01
C GLU A 217 28.21 -0.52 24.61
N LEU A 218 27.26 0.31 25.03
CA LEU A 218 27.32 1.77 24.84
C LEU A 218 28.54 2.39 25.54
N ILE A 219 28.78 2.04 26.81
CA ILE A 219 29.96 2.48 27.58
C ILE A 219 31.25 2.01 26.89
N GLN A 220 31.32 0.77 26.40
CA GLN A 220 32.49 0.27 25.67
C GLN A 220 32.73 1.05 24.36
N THR A 221 31.68 1.40 23.61
CA THR A 221 31.82 2.21 22.38
C THR A 221 32.17 3.68 22.62
N LEU A 222 31.82 4.24 23.78
CA LEU A 222 32.17 5.60 24.20
C LEU A 222 33.51 5.66 24.96
N GLY A 223 34.02 4.51 25.40
CA GLY A 223 35.28 4.35 26.13
C GLY A 223 36.51 4.53 25.25
N CYS A 224 36.74 5.75 24.75
CA CYS A 224 38.02 6.12 24.16
C CYS A 224 39.15 5.85 25.17
N PRO A 225 40.22 5.10 24.83
CA PRO A 225 41.33 4.82 25.75
C PRO A 225 42.18 6.07 26.08
N SER A 226 41.87 7.22 25.47
CA SER A 226 42.52 8.50 25.67
C SER A 226 41.73 9.44 26.60
N THR A 227 41.48 9.04 27.85
CA THR A 227 41.29 10.04 28.92
C THR A 227 42.63 10.75 29.15
N PRO A 228 42.76 12.05 28.84
CA PRO A 228 43.98 12.78 29.18
C PRO A 228 44.10 12.80 30.70
N ARG A 229 45.22 12.25 31.21
CA ARG A 229 45.50 12.13 32.65
C ARG A 229 45.61 13.56 33.23
N PRO A 230 44.74 13.98 34.16
CA PRO A 230 44.81 15.34 34.68
C PRO A 230 46.06 15.53 35.55
N THR A 231 46.94 16.45 35.15
CA THR A 231 48.27 16.71 35.75
C THR A 231 48.22 17.37 37.14
N TYR A 232 47.10 17.28 37.86
CA TYR A 232 46.88 18.03 39.10
C TYR A 232 47.57 17.41 40.34
N PHE A 233 47.93 16.13 40.31
CA PHE A 233 48.48 15.39 41.46
C PHE A 233 50.00 15.17 41.40
N GLU A 234 50.76 16.10 40.83
CA GLU A 234 52.23 15.98 40.72
C GLU A 234 53.01 16.84 41.74
N ILE A 235 52.33 17.36 42.77
CA ILE A 235 52.96 18.05 43.91
C ILE A 235 52.71 17.23 45.18
N LEU A 236 53.74 16.50 45.61
CA LEU A 236 54.18 16.32 47.01
C LEU A 236 55.35 15.32 47.07
N SER A 237 56.51 15.71 46.56
CA SER A 237 57.78 15.01 46.83
C SER A 237 58.28 15.42 48.23
N PRO A 238 58.41 14.51 49.21
CA PRO A 238 59.01 14.86 50.50
C PRO A 238 60.53 15.04 50.37
N PRO A 239 61.14 15.98 51.10
CA PRO A 239 62.59 16.19 51.05
C PRO A 239 63.34 15.03 51.72
N LEU A 240 64.43 14.60 51.09
CA LEU A 240 65.39 13.64 51.65
C LEU A 240 66.05 14.20 52.92
N LEU A 241 65.78 13.59 54.08
CA LEU A 241 66.60 13.78 55.28
C LEU A 241 67.44 12.53 55.55
N LYS A 242 68.74 12.63 55.25
CA LYS A 242 69.74 11.65 55.72
C LYS A 242 69.74 11.62 57.25
N ARG A 243 69.73 10.43 57.85
CA ARG A 243 70.37 10.21 59.15
C ARG A 243 71.16 8.90 59.14
N SER A 244 72.47 9.07 59.21
CA SER A 244 73.45 8.01 59.41
C SER A 244 73.44 7.60 60.89
N TYR A 245 73.57 6.29 61.14
CA TYR A 245 74.18 5.76 62.36
C TYR A 245 75.05 4.58 61.97
N HIS A 246 76.36 4.75 62.11
CA HIS A 246 77.30 3.63 62.32
C HIS A 246 77.40 3.36 63.82
N TYR A 247 77.72 2.11 64.17
CA TYR A 247 78.27 1.74 65.48
C TYR A 247 79.72 2.24 65.60
#